data_AF-A0A967K2A6-F1
#
_entry.id   AF-A0A967K2A6-F1
#
_cell.length_a   1.000
_cell.length_b   1.000
_cell.length_c   1.000
_cell.angle_alpha   90.00
_cell.angle_beta   90.00
_cell.angle_gamma   90.00
#
_symmetry.space_group_name_H-M   'P 1'
#
loop_
_entity.id
_entity.type
_entity.pdbx_description
1 polymer ?
#
loop_
_entity_poly.entity_id
_entity_poly.type
_entity_poly.pdbx_seq_one_letter_code
_entity_poly.pdbx_strand_id
1 'polypeptide(L)' 'SAAIAVLARAHARHPHDRDILLALATMSRDVGKPDEALAWAEKLVEIAPGDPNAHGLLEELRAAAR' A
#
# COMPACT_ATOMS: atom_id res chain seq x y z
N SER A 1 -10.26 2.61 9.54
CA SER A 1 -11.48 1.80 9.35
C SER A 1 -11.26 0.40 9.93
N ALA A 2 -12.33 -0.37 10.20
CA ALA A 2 -12.21 -1.77 10.66
C ALA A 2 -11.46 -2.65 9.65
N ALA A 3 -11.66 -2.42 8.34
CA ALA A 3 -10.97 -3.16 7.28
C ALA A 3 -9.45 -2.97 7.29
N ILE A 4 -8.96 -1.72 7.44
CA ILE A 4 -7.52 -1.45 7.56
C ILE A 4 -6.92 -2.16 8.79
N ALA A 5 -7.64 -2.21 9.91
CA ALA A 5 -7.17 -2.91 11.11
C ALA A 5 -7.07 -4.44 10.88
N VAL A 6 -8.01 -5.03 10.14
CA VAL A 6 -7.94 -6.45 9.76
C VAL A 6 -6.75 -6.70 8.84
N LEU A 7 -6.54 -5.84 7.84
CA LEU A 7 -5.41 -5.94 6.91
C LEU A 7 -4.06 -5.77 7.64
N ALA A 8 -3.94 -4.84 8.58
CA ALA A 8 -2.71 -4.67 9.37
C ALA A 8 -2.37 -5.92 10.19
N ARG A 9 -3.38 -6.59 10.76
CA ARG A 9 -3.20 -7.89 11.44
C ARG A 9 -2.82 -9.01 10.47
N ALA A 10 -3.36 -8.99 9.26
CA ALA A 10 -3.00 -9.96 8.22
C ALA A 10 -1.55 -9.74 7.75
N HIS A 11 -1.15 -8.49 7.53
CA HIS A 11 0.22 -8.11 7.20
C HIS A 11 1.22 -8.55 8.27
N ALA A 12 0.88 -8.43 9.56
CA ALA A 12 1.74 -8.91 10.64
C ALA A 12 2.04 -10.43 10.56
N ARG A 13 1.14 -11.23 9.95
CA ARG A 13 1.36 -12.66 9.70
C ARG A 13 2.00 -12.95 8.34
N HIS A 14 1.76 -12.07 7.37
CA HIS A 14 2.22 -12.20 5.99
C HIS A 14 2.84 -10.88 5.51
N PRO A 15 4.05 -10.53 5.97
CA PRO A 15 4.63 -9.20 5.75
C PRO A 15 4.99 -8.91 4.29
N HIS A 16 5.20 -9.95 3.47
CA HIS A 16 5.54 -9.83 2.05
C HIS A 16 4.39 -10.27 1.14
N ASP A 17 3.16 -10.29 1.65
CA ASP A 17 1.99 -10.56 0.83
C ASP A 17 1.62 -9.32 0.02
N ARG A 18 1.78 -9.45 -1.30
CA ARG A 18 1.54 -8.40 -2.28
C ARG A 18 0.12 -7.83 -2.20
N ASP A 19 -0.89 -8.69 -2.07
CA ASP A 19 -2.28 -8.28 -2.15
C ASP A 19 -2.70 -7.55 -0.88
N ILE A 20 -2.16 -7.95 0.28
CA ILE A 20 -2.34 -7.21 1.53
C ILE A 20 -1.70 -5.81 1.45
N LEU A 21 -0.49 -5.70 0.93
CA LEU A 21 0.19 -4.40 0.77
C LEU A 21 -0.56 -3.48 -0.21
N LEU A 22 -1.04 -4.02 -1.33
CA LEU A 22 -1.87 -3.30 -2.30
C LEU A 22 -3.18 -2.80 -1.67
N ALA A 23 -3.86 -3.66 -0.89
CA ALA A 23 -5.09 -3.29 -0.20
C ALA A 23 -4.84 -2.21 0.87
N LEU A 24 -3.76 -2.33 1.65
CA LEU A 24 -3.38 -1.31 2.63
C LEU A 24 -3.08 0.03 1.97
N ALA A 25 -2.36 0.06 0.85
CA ALA A 25 -2.05 1.28 0.11
C ALA A 25 -3.32 1.97 -0.42
N THR A 26 -4.15 1.23 -1.17
CA THR A 26 -5.36 1.76 -1.81
C THR A 26 -6.40 2.19 -0.78
N MET A 27 -6.65 1.38 0.26
CA MET A 27 -7.61 1.76 1.30
C MET A 27 -7.13 2.95 2.14
N SER A 28 -5.82 3.06 2.40
CA SER A 28 -5.28 4.22 3.14
C SER A 28 -5.46 5.51 2.33
N ARG A 29 -5.26 5.46 1.00
CA ARG A 29 -5.56 6.58 0.10
C ARG A 29 -7.04 6.96 0.20
N ASP A 30 -7.93 5.98 0.08
CA ASP A 30 -9.39 6.21 0.02
C ASP A 30 -9.95 6.79 1.33
N VAL A 31 -9.31 6.55 2.47
CA VAL A 31 -9.73 7.14 3.76
C VAL A 31 -8.97 8.41 4.14
N GLY A 32 -8.24 9.02 3.19
CA GLY A 32 -7.53 10.29 3.40
C GLY A 32 -6.28 10.18 4.26
N LYS A 33 -5.58 9.04 4.20
CA LYS A 33 -4.28 8.80 4.87
C LYS A 33 -3.16 8.66 3.83
N PRO A 34 -2.75 9.75 3.16
CA PRO A 34 -1.81 9.70 2.04
C PRO A 34 -0.41 9.20 2.45
N ASP A 35 0.08 9.59 3.64
CA ASP A 35 1.41 9.14 4.11
C ASP A 35 1.46 7.62 4.36
N GLU A 36 0.40 7.06 4.94
CA GLU A 36 0.28 5.60 5.12
C GLU A 36 0.17 4.90 3.77
N ALA A 37 -0.62 5.46 2.84
CA ALA A 37 -0.75 4.91 1.49
C ALA A 37 0.60 4.82 0.77
N LEU A 38 1.37 5.91 0.84
CA LEU A 38 2.70 5.99 0.23
C LEU A 38 3.64 4.95 0.83
N ALA A 39 3.71 4.84 2.16
CA ALA A 39 4.56 3.86 2.82
C ALA A 39 4.23 2.40 2.46
N TRP A 40 2.94 2.09 2.26
CA TRP A 40 2.53 0.75 1.82
C TRP A 40 2.88 0.47 0.36
N ALA A 41 2.74 1.47 -0.52
CA ALA A 41 3.13 1.35 -1.92
C ALA A 41 4.66 1.21 -2.10
N GLU A 42 5.45 1.90 -1.27
CA GLU A 42 6.92 1.74 -1.26
C GLU A 42 7.31 0.31 -0.89
N LYS A 43 6.74 -0.26 0.18
CA LYS A 43 6.96 -1.67 0.53
C LYS A 43 6.52 -2.63 -0.57
N LEU A 44 5.43 -2.34 -1.26
CA LEU A 44 4.96 -3.15 -2.38
C LEU A 44 6.00 -3.19 -3.51
N VAL A 45 6.61 -2.05 -3.84
CA VAL A 45 7.71 -1.98 -4.82
C VAL A 45 8.97 -2.69 -4.31
N GLU A 46 9.29 -2.59 -3.01
CA GLU A 46 10.43 -3.30 -2.42
C GLU A 46 10.33 -4.82 -2.59
N ILE A 47 9.14 -5.41 -2.37
CA ILE A 47 8.96 -6.86 -2.48
C ILE A 47 8.73 -7.33 -3.92
N ALA A 48 8.27 -6.45 -4.80
CA ALA A 48 7.94 -6.74 -6.20
C ALA A 48 8.51 -5.68 -7.15
N PRO A 49 9.85 -5.55 -7.24
CA PRO A 49 10.49 -4.47 -8.00
C PRO A 49 10.23 -4.54 -9.51
N GLY A 50 9.78 -5.69 -10.02
CA GLY A 50 9.39 -5.89 -11.42
C GLY A 50 7.89 -5.76 -11.68
N ASP A 51 7.04 -5.46 -10.69
CA ASP A 51 5.60 -5.31 -10.89
C ASP A 51 5.27 -3.88 -11.37
N PRO A 52 4.89 -3.68 -12.65
CA PRO A 52 4.56 -2.35 -13.16
C PRO A 52 3.35 -1.73 -12.46
N ASN A 53 2.44 -2.53 -11.88
CA ASN A 53 1.30 -2.00 -11.15
C ASN A 53 1.73 -1.39 -9.81
N ALA A 54 2.72 -1.98 -9.15
CA ALA A 54 3.28 -1.45 -7.90
C ALA A 54 3.93 -0.09 -8.14
N HIS A 55 4.74 0.03 -9.19
CA HIS A 55 5.33 1.30 -9.61
C HIS A 55 4.28 2.33 -10.01
N GLY A 56 3.25 1.92 -10.78
CA GLY A 56 2.16 2.81 -11.17
C GLY A 56 1.42 3.40 -9.96
N LEU A 57 1.12 2.58 -8.96
CA LEU A 57 0.48 3.05 -7.72
C LEU A 57 1.39 4.00 -6.93
N LEU A 58 2.68 3.68 -6.80
CA LEU A 58 3.63 4.54 -6.10
C LEU A 58 3.72 5.94 -6.74
N GLU A 59 3.79 6.00 -8.07
CA GLU A 59 3.86 7.26 -8.80
C GLU A 59 2.55 8.05 -8.72
N GLU A 60 1.39 7.38 -8.78
CA GLU A 60 0.08 8.00 -8.54
C GLU A 60 0.03 8.69 -7.17
N LEU A 61 0.42 7.97 -6.12
CA LEU A 61 0.38 8.48 -4.75
C LEU A 61 1.37 9.63 -4.52
N ARG A 62 2.58 9.56 -5.10
CA ARG A 62 3.56 10.65 -5.06
C ARG A 62 3.09 11.90 -5.79
N ALA A 63 2.35 11.75 -6.88
CA ALA A 63 1.78 12.88 -7.60
C ALA A 63 0.67 13.56 -6.78
N ALA A 64 -0.15 12.79 -6.06
CA ALA A 64 -1.23 13.30 -5.23
C ALA A 64 -0.76 14.00 -3.92
N ALA A 65 0.47 13.75 -3.48
CA ALA A 65 1.05 14.34 -2.26
C ALA A 65 1.75 15.70 -2.48
N ARG A 66 1.76 16.22 -3.71
CA ARG A 66 2.33 17.54 -4.05
C ARG A 66 1.28 18.63 -3.96
#